data_AF-A0A250VSV2-F1
#
_entry.id   AF-A0A250VSV2-F1
#
_cell.length_a   1.000
_cell.length_b   1.000
_cell.length_c   1.000
_cell.angle_alpha   90.00
_cell.angle_beta   90.00
_cell.angle_gamma   90.00
#
_symmetry.space_group_name_H-M   'P 1'
#
loop_
_entity.id
_entity.type
_entity.pdbx_description
1 polymer ?
#
loop_
_entity_poly.entity_id
_entity_poly.type
_entity_poly.pdbx_seq_one_letter_code
_entity_poly.pdbx_strand_id
1 'polypeptide(L)'
;MGSVLGLAAVAAVGTWVYGAYSMSDPATTILAGIRVDGSRVSVKMPTCPTDKVGMVEVYDSDSEKLLWRASSPKTSEGKRGVITLWNADDFLKTSSGAQPKTLPANLDVSVTFAGVEDGTGDVFNVRKVKAAHVPDGQYWTRDGSRTAVQIDAQFNCHDSN
;
A
#
# COMPACT_ATOMS: atom_id res chain seq x y z
N MET A 1 -43.89 45.19 2.16
CA MET A 1 -42.60 45.23 2.87
C MET A 1 -42.58 44.02 3.79
N GLY A 2 -41.97 42.88 3.49
CA GLY A 2 -40.82 42.58 2.63
C GLY A 2 -39.75 41.88 3.48
N SER A 3 -39.98 40.59 3.74
CA SER A 3 -39.12 39.55 4.34
C SER A 3 -37.80 39.95 5.02
N VAL A 4 -37.71 39.65 6.31
CA VAL A 4 -36.45 39.33 6.99
C VAL A 4 -36.65 37.97 7.65
N LEU A 5 -35.85 36.98 7.27
CA LEU A 5 -35.44 35.79 8.04
C LEU A 5 -35.04 34.68 7.05
N GLY A 6 -33.75 34.58 6.75
CA GLY A 6 -33.25 33.52 5.87
C GLY A 6 -31.76 33.59 5.59
N LEU A 7 -30.93 33.92 6.59
CA LEU A 7 -29.47 34.05 6.40
C LEU A 7 -28.64 33.36 7.49
N ALA A 8 -29.18 32.34 8.16
CA ALA A 8 -28.44 31.59 9.18
C ALA A 8 -27.99 30.18 8.74
N ALA A 9 -28.42 29.66 7.59
CA ALA A 9 -28.22 28.25 7.23
C ALA A 9 -27.06 27.96 6.26
N VAL A 10 -26.36 28.97 5.72
CA VAL A 10 -25.35 28.75 4.68
C VAL A 10 -23.90 28.68 5.22
N ALA A 11 -23.65 29.20 6.43
CA ALA A 11 -22.29 29.19 6.99
C ALA A 11 -21.86 27.83 7.57
N ALA A 12 -22.79 26.92 7.89
CA ALA A 12 -22.45 25.63 8.49
C ALA A 12 -22.06 24.55 7.47
N VAL A 13 -22.44 24.70 6.18
CA VAL A 13 -22.15 23.68 5.15
C VAL A 13 -20.78 23.90 4.50
N GLY A 14 -20.30 25.14 4.41
CA GLY A 14 -19.00 25.45 3.81
C GLY A 14 -17.81 24.90 4.59
N THR A 15 -17.90 24.83 5.92
CA THR A 15 -16.79 24.39 6.78
C THR A 15 -16.59 22.87 6.75
N TRP A 16 -17.67 22.09 6.56
CA TRP A 16 -17.57 20.63 6.42
C TRP A 16 -16.95 20.20 5.09
N VAL A 17 -17.21 20.95 4.01
CA VAL A 17 -16.62 20.65 2.70
C VAL A 17 -15.12 20.95 2.69
N TYR A 18 -14.66 22.01 3.37
CA TYR A 18 -13.23 22.31 3.46
C TYR A 18 -12.47 21.30 4.33
N GLY A 19 -13.06 20.83 5.43
CA GLY A 19 -12.46 19.78 6.27
C GLY A 19 -12.32 18.44 5.55
N ALA A 20 -13.28 18.08 4.70
CA ALA A 20 -13.18 16.89 3.85
C ALA A 20 -12.16 17.04 2.71
N TYR A 21 -12.02 18.25 2.13
CA TYR A 21 -11.04 18.51 1.08
C TYR A 21 -9.60 18.63 1.61
N SER A 22 -9.40 19.11 2.84
CA SER A 22 -8.08 19.18 3.48
C SER A 22 -7.55 17.83 3.96
N MET A 23 -8.39 16.78 3.98
CA MET A 23 -7.95 15.40 4.18
C MET A 23 -7.45 14.74 2.89
N SER A 24 -7.55 15.43 1.75
CA SER A 24 -7.11 14.97 0.43
C SER A 24 -6.04 15.90 -0.14
N ASP A 25 -5.13 16.40 0.70
CA ASP A 25 -3.79 16.63 0.16
C ASP A 25 -3.25 15.23 -0.19
N PRO A 26 -3.03 14.89 -1.47
CA PRO A 26 -2.31 13.67 -1.81
C PRO A 26 -0.86 13.92 -1.40
N ALA A 27 -0.59 13.88 -0.10
CA ALA A 27 0.72 13.91 0.48
C ALA A 27 1.49 12.75 -0.17
N THR A 28 2.29 13.09 -1.19
CA THR A 28 3.22 12.22 -1.90
C THR A 28 2.65 10.85 -2.23
N THR A 29 2.14 10.63 -3.46
CA THR A 29 1.80 9.28 -3.93
C THR A 29 2.94 8.31 -3.59
N ILE A 30 2.73 7.48 -2.58
CA ILE A 30 3.73 6.57 -2.05
C ILE A 30 4.06 5.61 -3.20
N LEU A 31 5.34 5.47 -3.51
CA LEU A 31 5.82 4.52 -4.50
C LEU A 31 6.01 3.14 -3.84
N ALA A 32 5.05 2.24 -4.03
CA ALA A 32 5.31 0.83 -3.78
C ALA A 32 5.77 0.15 -5.08
N GLY A 33 6.48 -0.97 -4.92
CA GLY A 33 6.94 -1.80 -6.04
C GLY A 33 6.31 -3.18 -6.03
N ILE A 34 6.04 -3.73 -7.21
CA ILE A 34 5.60 -5.11 -7.39
C ILE A 34 6.43 -5.83 -8.45
N ARG A 35 6.63 -7.12 -8.26
CA ARG A 35 7.25 -8.02 -9.23
C ARG A 35 6.41 -9.29 -9.33
N VAL A 36 6.23 -9.77 -10.57
CA VAL A 36 5.49 -10.99 -10.87
C VAL A 36 6.36 -11.89 -11.74
N ASP A 37 6.94 -12.93 -11.14
CA ASP A 37 7.75 -13.95 -11.80
C ASP A 37 6.96 -15.26 -11.87
N GLY A 38 6.21 -15.47 -12.96
CA GLY A 38 5.32 -16.63 -13.08
C GLY A 38 4.21 -16.59 -12.02
N SER A 39 4.23 -17.54 -11.08
CA SER A 39 3.31 -17.58 -9.92
C SER A 39 3.83 -16.79 -8.72
N ARG A 40 5.12 -16.46 -8.66
CA ARG A 40 5.69 -15.72 -7.52
C ARG A 40 5.34 -14.24 -7.65
N VAL A 41 4.65 -13.70 -6.65
CA VAL A 41 4.36 -12.26 -6.55
C VAL A 41 5.10 -11.72 -5.33
N SER A 42 5.96 -10.74 -5.56
CA SER A 42 6.64 -10.03 -4.48
C SER A 42 6.38 -8.54 -4.57
N VAL A 43 6.34 -7.88 -3.41
CA VAL A 43 6.18 -6.44 -3.30
C VAL A 43 7.30 -5.84 -2.46
N LYS A 44 7.60 -4.59 -2.73
CA LYS A 44 8.38 -3.73 -1.86
C LYS A 44 7.51 -2.56 -1.41
N MET A 45 7.15 -2.57 -0.14
CA MET A 45 6.55 -1.41 0.52
C MET A 45 7.65 -0.52 1.08
N PRO A 46 7.58 0.80 0.89
CA PRO A 46 8.60 1.69 1.42
C PRO A 46 8.56 1.72 2.95
N THR A 47 9.74 1.77 3.55
CA THR A 47 9.96 1.72 5.00
C THR A 47 11.11 2.61 5.39
N CYS A 48 11.00 3.32 6.51
CA CYS A 48 12.15 3.86 7.22
C CYS A 48 12.94 2.76 7.95
N PRO A 49 14.22 2.99 8.31
CA PRO A 49 15.03 2.00 9.03
C PRO A 49 14.43 1.51 10.35
N THR A 50 13.65 2.37 11.02
CA THR A 50 12.95 2.06 12.27
C THR A 50 11.63 1.31 12.08
N ASP A 51 11.06 1.37 10.87
CA ASP A 51 9.77 0.77 10.57
C ASP A 51 9.91 -0.74 10.48
N LYS A 52 8.86 -1.43 10.93
CA LYS A 52 8.75 -2.88 10.80
C LYS A 52 7.36 -3.21 10.33
N VAL A 53 7.26 -3.97 9.25
CA VAL A 53 5.96 -4.49 8.80
C VAL A 53 5.37 -5.39 9.89
N GLY A 54 4.14 -5.08 10.31
CA GLY A 54 3.38 -5.84 11.28
C GLY A 54 2.36 -6.76 10.63
N MET A 55 1.61 -6.26 9.66
CA MET A 55 0.56 -6.99 8.92
C MET A 55 0.64 -6.67 7.42
N VAL A 56 0.27 -7.63 6.60
CA VAL A 56 0.12 -7.52 5.16
C VAL A 56 -1.26 -8.02 4.79
N GLU A 57 -1.96 -7.27 3.96
CA GLU A 57 -3.27 -7.64 3.42
C GLU A 57 -3.28 -7.45 1.91
N VAL A 58 -3.97 -8.35 1.24
CA VAL A 58 -4.09 -8.36 -0.22
C VAL A 58 -5.56 -8.45 -0.57
N TYR A 59 -6.01 -7.54 -1.42
CA TYR A 59 -7.39 -7.47 -1.87
C TYR A 59 -7.48 -7.53 -3.40
N ASP A 60 -8.62 -8.01 -3.85
CA ASP A 60 -9.12 -7.66 -5.17
C ASP A 60 -9.66 -6.23 -5.08
N SER A 61 -8.97 -5.29 -5.72
CA SER A 61 -9.32 -3.86 -5.61
C SER A 61 -10.70 -3.55 -6.19
N ASP A 62 -11.13 -4.31 -7.21
CA ASP A 62 -12.41 -4.05 -7.88
C ASP A 62 -13.61 -4.50 -7.04
N SER A 63 -13.43 -5.49 -6.16
CA SER A 63 -14.49 -6.07 -5.34
C SER A 63 -14.30 -5.88 -3.83
N GLU A 64 -13.20 -5.25 -3.42
CA GLU A 64 -12.74 -5.10 -2.02
C GLU A 64 -12.62 -6.43 -1.26
N LYS A 65 -12.58 -7.55 -1.99
CA LYS A 65 -12.52 -8.88 -1.40
C LYS A 65 -11.12 -9.16 -0.88
N LEU A 66 -11.00 -9.46 0.41
CA LEU A 66 -9.76 -9.96 1.00
C LEU A 66 -9.35 -11.28 0.34
N LEU A 67 -8.19 -11.28 -0.32
CA LEU A 67 -7.60 -12.42 -0.99
C LEU A 67 -6.59 -13.16 -0.12
N TRP A 68 -5.88 -12.46 0.77
CA TRP A 68 -4.90 -13.04 1.69
C TRP A 68 -4.51 -12.06 2.79
N ARG A 69 -4.21 -12.59 3.97
CA ARG A 69 -3.67 -11.82 5.09
C ARG A 69 -2.55 -12.59 5.79
N ALA A 70 -1.49 -11.89 6.16
CA ALA A 70 -0.44 -12.44 7.00
C ALA A 70 0.12 -11.39 7.96
N SER A 71 0.67 -11.84 9.08
CA SER A 71 1.23 -10.94 10.08
C SER A 71 2.52 -11.48 10.67
N SER A 72 3.31 -10.54 11.18
CA SER A 72 4.59 -10.75 11.83
C SER A 72 5.58 -11.50 10.93
N PRO A 73 6.15 -10.82 9.91
CA PRO A 73 7.19 -11.39 9.06
C PRO A 73 8.36 -11.91 9.90
N LYS A 74 8.87 -13.09 9.54
CA LYS A 74 10.01 -13.74 10.22
C LYS A 74 11.34 -13.21 9.72
N THR A 75 11.44 -12.93 8.42
CA THR A 75 12.68 -12.52 7.74
C THR A 75 13.00 -11.04 7.97
N SER A 76 14.28 -10.68 7.88
CA SER A 76 14.74 -9.30 7.99
C SER A 76 14.24 -8.46 6.81
N GLU A 77 14.19 -9.05 5.62
CA GLU A 77 13.66 -8.48 4.39
C GLU A 77 12.15 -8.20 4.51
N GLY A 78 11.38 -9.18 5.02
CA GLY A 78 9.95 -9.04 5.26
C GLY A 78 9.60 -7.95 6.25
N LYS A 79 10.39 -7.82 7.33
CA LYS A 79 10.24 -6.73 8.30
C LYS A 79 10.51 -5.36 7.66
N ARG A 80 11.41 -5.29 6.68
CA ARG A 80 11.73 -4.08 5.90
C ARG A 80 10.92 -3.96 4.60
N GLY A 81 9.71 -4.51 4.56
CA GLY A 81 8.78 -4.28 3.45
C GLY A 81 9.03 -5.07 2.17
N VAL A 82 10.03 -5.96 2.10
CA VAL A 82 10.20 -6.91 0.98
C VAL A 82 9.39 -8.17 1.27
N ILE A 83 8.22 -8.28 0.64
CA ILE A 83 7.23 -9.31 0.97
C ILE A 83 7.00 -10.22 -0.23
N THR A 84 7.05 -11.53 -0.04
CA THR A 84 6.51 -12.49 -1.00
C THR A 84 5.07 -12.81 -0.61
N LEU A 85 4.11 -12.39 -1.44
CA LEU A 85 2.69 -12.61 -1.16
C LEU A 85 2.34 -14.09 -1.25
N TRP A 86 1.38 -14.53 -0.42
CA TRP A 86 0.96 -15.94 -0.30
C TRP A 86 2.06 -16.92 0.14
N ASN A 87 3.25 -16.46 0.55
CA ASN A 87 4.28 -17.32 1.13
C ASN A 87 4.08 -17.45 2.64
N ALA A 88 3.32 -18.45 3.09
CA ALA A 88 2.98 -18.62 4.50
C ALA A 88 4.20 -18.86 5.40
N ASP A 89 5.26 -19.45 4.87
CA ASP A 89 6.46 -19.80 5.62
C ASP A 89 7.22 -18.56 6.12
N ASP A 90 7.07 -17.42 5.44
CA ASP A 90 7.71 -16.15 5.80
C ASP A 90 7.03 -15.44 7.00
N PHE A 91 5.88 -15.94 7.49
CA PHE A 91 5.06 -15.26 8.50
C PHE A 91 4.74 -16.14 9.71
N LEU A 92 4.61 -15.54 10.90
CA LEU A 92 4.19 -16.27 12.09
C LEU A 92 2.70 -16.59 12.10
N LYS A 93 1.87 -15.72 11.51
CA LYS A 93 0.43 -15.94 11.39
C LYS A 93 0.01 -15.67 9.95
N THR A 94 -0.76 -16.59 9.41
CA THR A 94 -1.45 -16.38 8.14
C THR A 94 -2.93 -16.68 8.33
N SER A 95 -3.76 -15.88 7.69
CA SER A 95 -5.20 -16.11 7.64
C SER A 95 -5.67 -16.02 6.19
N SER A 96 -6.75 -16.77 5.95
CA SER A 96 -7.31 -17.23 4.66
C SER A 96 -6.79 -16.62 3.36
N GLY A 97 -6.48 -17.54 2.43
CA GLY A 97 -6.42 -17.28 1.00
C GLY A 97 -5.32 -18.08 0.32
N ALA A 98 -5.65 -19.12 -0.46
CA ALA A 98 -4.71 -19.64 -1.43
C ALA A 98 -4.55 -18.61 -2.55
N GLN A 99 -3.37 -18.51 -3.14
CA GLN A 99 -3.18 -17.63 -4.28
C GLN A 99 -4.19 -17.97 -5.39
N PRO A 100 -4.96 -16.99 -5.88
CA PRO A 100 -5.87 -17.22 -7.00
C PRO A 100 -5.12 -17.76 -8.21
N LYS A 101 -5.69 -18.76 -8.92
CA LYS A 101 -5.13 -19.26 -10.19
C LYS A 101 -4.95 -18.14 -11.21
N THR A 102 -5.86 -17.18 -11.20
CA THR A 102 -5.78 -15.94 -11.97
C THR A 102 -5.88 -14.77 -10.99
N LEU A 103 -4.85 -13.93 -10.98
CA LEU A 103 -4.86 -12.69 -10.19
C LEU A 103 -5.95 -11.73 -10.70
N PRO A 104 -6.55 -10.89 -9.83
CA PRO A 104 -7.47 -9.84 -10.25
C PRO A 104 -6.80 -8.84 -11.21
N ALA A 105 -7.59 -8.01 -11.88
CA ALA A 105 -7.06 -6.98 -12.77
C ALA A 105 -6.22 -5.96 -12.01
N ASN A 106 -6.72 -5.57 -10.82
CA ASN A 106 -6.10 -4.64 -9.91
C ASN A 106 -5.89 -5.34 -8.56
N LEU A 107 -4.64 -5.50 -8.17
CA LEU A 107 -4.25 -6.10 -6.90
C LEU A 107 -3.94 -4.98 -5.91
N ASP A 108 -4.75 -4.84 -4.87
CA ASP A 108 -4.48 -3.90 -3.79
C ASP A 108 -3.69 -4.61 -2.70
N VAL A 109 -2.58 -4.01 -2.29
CA VAL A 109 -1.73 -4.54 -1.24
C VAL A 109 -1.50 -3.44 -0.22
N SER A 110 -1.85 -3.72 1.03
CA SER A 110 -1.64 -2.83 2.16
C SER A 110 -0.75 -3.49 3.21
N VAL A 111 -0.01 -2.66 3.93
CA VAL A 111 0.77 -3.05 5.10
C VAL A 111 0.47 -2.12 6.27
N THR A 112 0.39 -2.69 7.45
CA THR A 112 0.34 -1.95 8.72
C THR A 112 1.67 -2.14 9.43
N PHE A 113 2.27 -1.06 9.92
CA PHE A 113 3.52 -1.13 10.66
C PHE A 113 3.30 -1.64 12.09
N ALA A 114 4.27 -2.37 12.64
CA ALA A 114 4.19 -2.97 13.95
C ALA A 114 4.27 -1.89 15.05
N GLY A 115 3.34 -1.91 16.00
CA GLY A 115 3.34 -1.01 17.15
C GLY A 115 2.66 0.35 16.91
N VAL A 116 2.12 0.57 15.70
CA VAL A 116 1.35 1.76 15.33
C VAL A 116 0.12 1.35 14.54
N GLU A 117 -0.87 2.24 14.42
CA GLU A 117 -2.04 2.04 13.53
C GLU A 117 -1.79 2.57 12.11
N ASP A 118 -0.58 3.08 11.86
CA ASP A 118 -0.18 3.62 10.56
C ASP A 118 0.29 2.52 9.59
N GLY A 119 0.20 2.82 8.30
CA GLY A 119 0.47 1.87 7.24
C GLY A 119 0.62 2.52 5.87
N THR A 120 0.89 1.67 4.88
CA THR A 120 1.02 2.10 3.49
C THR A 120 0.49 1.03 2.55
N GLY A 121 0.20 1.39 1.31
CA GLY A 121 -0.30 0.45 0.31
C GLY A 121 -0.34 1.06 -1.08
N ASP A 122 -0.58 0.21 -2.06
CA ASP A 122 -0.73 0.62 -3.46
C ASP A 122 -1.58 -0.40 -4.23
N VAL A 123 -2.17 0.08 -5.33
CA VAL A 123 -2.99 -0.71 -6.25
C VAL A 123 -2.22 -0.98 -7.53
N PHE A 124 -1.96 -2.25 -7.80
CA PHE A 124 -1.17 -2.68 -8.95
C PHE A 124 -2.04 -3.24 -10.07
N ASN A 125 -1.96 -2.63 -11.26
CA ASN A 125 -2.55 -3.21 -12.45
C ASN A 125 -1.73 -4.42 -12.94
N VAL A 126 -2.24 -5.63 -12.72
CA VAL A 126 -1.50 -6.88 -12.96
C VAL A 126 -1.10 -7.05 -14.43
N ARG A 127 -1.93 -6.59 -15.37
CA ARG A 127 -1.60 -6.64 -16.81
C ARG A 127 -0.38 -5.78 -17.13
N LYS A 128 -0.34 -4.54 -16.61
CA LYS A 128 0.80 -3.64 -16.82
C LYS A 128 2.09 -4.20 -16.20
N VAL A 129 2.00 -4.72 -14.98
CA VAL A 129 3.15 -5.32 -14.28
C VAL A 129 3.73 -6.50 -15.08
N LYS A 130 2.87 -7.42 -15.54
CA LYS A 130 3.30 -8.58 -16.33
C LYS A 130 3.85 -8.22 -17.72
N ALA A 131 3.40 -7.11 -18.30
CA ALA A 131 3.90 -6.62 -19.59
C ALA A 131 5.21 -5.82 -19.46
N ALA A 132 5.57 -5.38 -18.25
CA ALA A 132 6.77 -4.61 -18.02
C ALA A 132 8.02 -5.51 -17.95
N HIS A 133 9.12 -5.02 -18.52
CA HIS A 133 10.42 -5.61 -18.25
C HIS A 133 10.93 -5.09 -16.90
N VAL A 134 11.12 -5.98 -15.93
CA VAL A 134 11.64 -5.65 -14.60
C VAL A 134 12.98 -6.35 -14.41
N PRO A 135 14.11 -5.62 -14.37
CA PRO A 135 15.42 -6.21 -14.14
C PRO A 135 15.49 -6.94 -12.81
N ASP A 136 16.37 -7.93 -12.70
CA ASP A 136 16.56 -8.68 -11.45
C ASP A 136 16.93 -7.77 -10.28
N GLY A 137 16.34 -8.05 -9.11
CA GLY A 137 16.49 -7.22 -7.92
C GLY A 137 15.68 -5.90 -7.94
N GLN A 138 14.90 -5.66 -8.98
CA GLN A 138 14.02 -4.50 -9.09
C GLN A 138 12.54 -4.87 -9.03
N TYR A 139 11.73 -3.85 -8.80
CA TYR A 139 10.28 -3.89 -8.75
C TYR A 139 9.72 -2.90 -9.78
N TRP A 140 8.60 -3.26 -10.41
CA TRP A 140 7.82 -2.34 -11.22
C TRP A 140 7.12 -1.33 -10.30
N THR A 141 7.23 -0.06 -10.63
CA THR A 141 6.48 1.03 -9.98
C THR A 141 5.79 1.84 -11.07
N ARG A 142 4.90 2.75 -10.67
CA ARG A 142 4.28 3.71 -11.62
C ARG A 142 5.29 4.61 -12.35
N ASP A 143 6.50 4.78 -11.82
CA ASP A 143 7.58 5.59 -12.40
C ASP A 143 8.68 4.75 -13.08
N GLY A 144 8.40 3.47 -13.32
CA GLY A 144 9.33 2.50 -13.90
C GLY A 144 10.03 1.64 -12.86
N SER A 145 11.03 0.87 -13.29
CA SER A 145 11.71 -0.07 -12.40
C SER A 145 12.57 0.64 -11.35
N ARG A 146 12.52 0.13 -10.11
CA ARG A 146 13.27 0.65 -8.96
C ARG A 146 13.81 -0.49 -8.11
N THR A 147 14.98 -0.30 -7.50
CA THR A 147 15.48 -1.18 -6.45
C THR A 147 14.72 -0.95 -5.13
N ALA A 148 14.83 -1.88 -4.19
CA ALA A 148 14.25 -1.70 -2.86
C ALA A 148 14.76 -0.44 -2.14
N VAL A 149 16.06 -0.14 -2.27
CA VAL A 149 16.69 1.04 -1.68
C VAL A 149 16.16 2.34 -2.29
N GLN A 150 15.94 2.36 -3.61
CA GLN A 150 15.35 3.53 -4.27
C GLN A 150 13.89 3.76 -3.87
N ILE A 151 13.15 2.67 -3.59
CA ILE A 151 11.79 2.77 -3.05
C ILE A 151 11.82 3.33 -1.63
N ASP A 152 12.73 2.89 -0.76
CA ASP A 152 12.85 3.43 0.61
C ASP A 152 13.31 4.88 0.63
N ALA A 153 14.20 5.28 -0.29
CA ALA A 153 14.74 6.63 -0.38
C ALA A 153 13.70 7.72 -0.73
N GLN A 154 12.45 7.36 -1.00
CA GLN A 154 11.38 8.33 -1.17
C GLN A 154 11.02 9.05 0.15
N PHE A 155 11.31 8.41 1.29
CA PHE A 155 11.11 9.00 2.59
C PHE A 155 12.40 9.68 3.06
N ASN A 156 12.28 10.92 3.54
CA ASN A 156 13.36 11.60 4.26
C ASN A 156 13.41 11.09 5.71
N CYS A 157 13.64 9.80 5.88
CA CYS A 157 13.80 9.19 7.19
C CYS A 157 15.06 9.76 7.84
N HIS A 158 14.90 10.44 8.97
CA HIS A 158 16.03 10.77 9.81
C HIS A 158 16.45 9.52 10.57
N ASP A 159 17.72 9.15 10.45
CA ASP A 159 18.32 8.17 11.34
C ASP A 159 18.34 8.78 12.74
N SER A 160 17.41 8.37 13.60
CA SER A 160 17.47 8.65 15.02
C SER A 160 18.67 7.90 15.60
N ASN A 161 19.82 8.60 15.69
CA ASN A 161 20.99 8.15 16.46
C ASN A 161 20.66 7.99 17.95
#